data_AF-A0A942ZP03-F1
#
_entry.id   AF-A0A942ZP03-F1
#
_cell.length_a   1.000
_cell.length_b   1.000
_cell.length_c   1.000
_cell.angle_alpha   90.00
_cell.angle_beta   90.00
_cell.angle_gamma   90.00
#
_symmetry.space_group_name_H-M   'P 1'
#
loop_
_entity.id
_entity.type
_entity.pdbx_description
1 polymer ?
#
loop_
_entity_poly.entity_id
_entity_poly.type
_entity_poly.pdbx_seq_one_letter_code
_entity_poly.pdbx_strand_id
1 'polypeptide(L)'
;MKRTFISAFLLGGILAGTHLSAQETKPASALKKGPNVSLNITNKKKFPPRTYVNLGLFSNYSCLNGLGINAISSLQHYNSYGMQISGFTNVSGLKSTGVQISGIANVTGKRACGFILSGLTNVTGTSAYGLSIAGLGNISGGDIKGVGIAGLVNVSEDTRGLAISGLANVNKDIQAGLIIGGLMNVSGNSSRGVQLTSLLNVSGKSNQGWQLAGLGNVSVENKGVQTALLNYSVTNRGVQLGVGNVNTKNSSKGYQIGIVNVSTDSTAHQIGCINLKPQTRVQMLVSGGNANKASLSIRFKNKYTYTQIGTGAYYLGVDNKLSVTGFYRAGIYRSLTDKLDLSADLGYYHIESLENKHHGYPARLYAIEPRISLEYSLTKKFGLFLAGGYGWTRTYKDNQAFDKKMVIEAGMVLF
;
A
#
# COMPACT_ATOMS: atom_id res chain seq x y z
N MET A 1 -27.29 -1.30 -4.23
CA MET A 1 -26.50 -2.55 -4.08
C MET A 1 -24.97 -2.40 -4.10
N LYS A 2 -24.36 -1.23 -4.40
CA LYS A 2 -22.88 -1.10 -4.53
C LYS A 2 -22.13 -0.54 -3.30
N ARG A 3 -22.81 -0.16 -2.21
CA ARG A 3 -22.16 0.34 -0.98
C ARG A 3 -21.99 -0.73 0.11
N THR A 4 -22.71 -1.84 0.02
CA THR A 4 -22.74 -2.91 1.04
C THR A 4 -21.55 -3.86 1.00
N PHE A 5 -20.86 -4.00 -0.14
CA PHE A 5 -19.71 -4.90 -0.26
C PHE A 5 -18.40 -4.31 0.29
N ILE A 6 -18.21 -2.99 0.18
CA ILE A 6 -17.04 -2.30 0.74
C ILE A 6 -17.19 -2.14 2.26
N SER A 7 -18.43 -1.94 2.75
CA SER A 7 -18.70 -2.00 4.19
C SER A 7 -18.50 -3.42 4.73
N ALA A 8 -18.81 -4.47 3.99
CA ALA A 8 -18.58 -5.85 4.43
C ALA A 8 -17.09 -6.23 4.50
N PHE A 9 -16.24 -5.71 3.61
CA PHE A 9 -14.79 -5.94 3.65
C PHE A 9 -14.09 -5.10 4.74
N LEU A 10 -14.55 -3.86 4.95
CA LEU A 10 -14.12 -3.03 6.09
C LEU A 10 -14.66 -3.60 7.42
N LEU A 11 -15.86 -4.16 7.46
CA LEU A 11 -16.36 -4.90 8.62
C LEU A 11 -15.58 -6.20 8.82
N GLY A 12 -15.19 -6.93 7.78
CA GLY A 12 -14.43 -8.19 7.92
C GLY A 12 -13.09 -8.03 8.62
N GLY A 13 -12.37 -6.93 8.36
CA GLY A 13 -11.14 -6.57 9.08
C GLY A 13 -11.38 -6.02 10.50
N ILE A 14 -12.57 -5.46 10.75
CA ILE A 14 -12.98 -4.95 12.07
C ILE A 14 -13.60 -6.05 12.94
N LEU A 15 -14.15 -7.12 12.34
CA LEU A 15 -14.85 -8.21 13.03
C LEU A 15 -13.92 -9.27 13.64
N ALA A 16 -12.61 -9.21 13.37
CA ALA A 16 -11.61 -9.88 14.22
C ALA A 16 -11.32 -9.10 15.52
N GLY A 17 -11.85 -7.87 15.65
CA GLY A 17 -11.90 -7.09 16.89
C GLY A 17 -13.32 -7.13 17.46
N THR A 18 -13.78 -8.30 17.91
CA THR A 18 -15.08 -8.41 18.58
C THR A 18 -15.11 -7.53 19.84
N HIS A 19 -15.92 -6.47 19.75
CA HIS A 19 -16.71 -5.84 20.81
C HIS A 19 -15.97 -5.35 22.07
N LEU A 20 -15.37 -4.16 21.98
CA LEU A 20 -15.29 -3.22 23.11
C LEU A 20 -16.46 -2.22 23.01
N SER A 21 -17.69 -2.75 23.07
CA SER A 21 -18.83 -1.91 23.44
C SER A 21 -18.76 -1.72 24.94
N ALA A 22 -18.00 -0.71 25.37
CA ALA A 22 -17.97 -0.28 26.75
C ALA A 22 -19.34 0.32 27.10
N GLN A 23 -20.10 -0.49 27.82
CA GLN A 23 -21.42 -0.22 28.36
C GLN A 23 -21.42 1.06 29.22
N GLU A 24 -22.33 1.96 28.85
CA GLU A 24 -23.05 2.95 29.65
C GLU A 24 -22.44 3.50 30.95
N THR A 25 -22.33 4.83 30.95
CA THR A 25 -22.29 5.77 32.08
C THR A 25 -22.79 5.21 33.43
N LYS A 26 -21.85 4.96 34.35
CA LYS A 26 -22.06 5.03 35.80
C LYS A 26 -20.99 5.93 36.44
N PRO A 27 -21.32 6.73 37.47
CA PRO A 27 -20.38 7.63 38.10
C PRO A 27 -19.22 6.84 38.73
N ALA A 28 -18.02 7.42 38.69
CA ALA A 28 -16.74 6.80 39.03
C ALA A 28 -16.79 5.99 40.34
N SER A 29 -16.86 4.66 40.24
CA SER A 29 -16.53 3.79 41.36
C SER A 29 -15.00 3.83 41.52
N ALA A 30 -14.52 4.42 42.62
CA ALA A 30 -13.15 4.20 43.05
C ALA A 30 -12.87 2.69 43.08
N LEU A 31 -11.73 2.26 42.53
CA LEU A 31 -11.26 0.87 42.57
C LEU A 31 -11.45 0.31 43.99
N LYS A 32 -12.09 -0.87 44.13
CA LYS A 32 -12.34 -1.50 45.43
C LYS A 32 -11.02 -1.66 46.20
N LYS A 33 -11.03 -1.36 47.50
CA LYS A 33 -9.88 -1.59 48.39
C LYS A 33 -9.57 -3.09 48.46
N GLY A 34 -8.60 -3.55 47.66
CA GLY A 34 -8.03 -4.90 47.75
C GLY A 34 -7.01 -5.05 48.89
N PRO A 35 -6.59 -6.30 49.20
CA PRO A 35 -5.55 -6.57 50.18
C PRO A 35 -4.24 -5.86 49.81
N ASN A 36 -3.56 -5.32 50.81
CA ASN A 36 -2.30 -4.60 50.67
C ASN A 36 -1.23 -5.23 51.56
N VAL A 37 -0.32 -5.99 50.95
CA VAL A 37 0.84 -6.61 51.60
C VAL A 37 2.08 -5.90 51.09
N SER A 38 2.38 -4.74 51.66
CA SER A 38 3.53 -3.93 51.25
C SER A 38 4.06 -3.00 52.33
N LEU A 39 5.37 -2.76 52.27
CA LEU A 39 6.08 -1.74 53.02
C LEU A 39 5.99 -0.42 52.24
N ASN A 40 5.41 0.60 52.88
CA ASN A 40 5.16 1.90 52.26
C ASN A 40 5.77 3.03 53.07
N ILE A 41 6.58 3.86 52.41
CA ILE A 41 6.94 5.19 52.93
C ILE A 41 5.93 6.19 52.39
N THR A 42 4.84 6.38 53.13
CA THR A 42 3.71 7.23 52.72
C THR A 42 3.62 8.49 53.57
N ASN A 43 3.58 9.65 52.92
CA ASN A 43 3.22 10.90 53.57
C ASN A 43 1.69 11.02 53.64
N LYS A 44 1.14 10.73 54.83
CA LYS A 44 -0.30 10.83 55.13
C LYS A 44 -0.80 12.27 55.33
N LYS A 45 0.09 13.26 55.45
CA LYS A 45 -0.28 14.69 55.62
C LYS A 45 -0.75 15.34 54.32
N LYS A 46 -0.56 14.67 53.17
CA LYS A 46 -1.07 15.12 51.86
C LYS A 46 -2.36 14.39 51.52
N PHE A 47 -3.31 15.10 50.91
CA PHE A 47 -4.55 14.50 50.41
C PHE A 47 -4.58 14.55 48.86
N PRO A 48 -4.73 13.40 48.16
CA PRO A 48 -4.65 12.04 48.68
C PRO A 48 -3.22 11.67 49.16
N PRO A 49 -3.07 10.64 50.04
CA PRO A 49 -1.77 10.19 50.55
C PRO A 49 -0.79 9.85 49.44
N ARG A 50 0.46 10.32 49.58
CA ARG A 50 1.53 10.09 48.59
C ARG A 50 2.55 9.10 49.11
N THR A 51 2.72 7.99 48.39
CA THR A 51 3.76 7.00 48.65
C THR A 51 4.98 7.32 47.83
N TYR A 52 6.15 7.40 48.47
CA TYR A 52 7.43 7.67 47.81
C TYR A 52 8.19 6.38 47.50
N VAL A 53 8.13 5.41 48.42
CA VAL A 53 8.71 4.08 48.25
C VAL A 53 7.65 3.05 48.60
N ASN A 54 7.42 2.11 47.70
CA ASN A 54 6.54 0.97 47.89
C ASN A 54 7.31 -0.31 47.53
N LEU A 55 7.37 -1.26 48.47
CA LEU A 55 7.94 -2.58 48.27
C LEU A 55 6.94 -3.63 48.76
N GLY A 56 6.37 -4.42 47.84
CA GLY A 56 5.23 -5.26 48.20
C GLY A 56 5.06 -6.54 47.41
N LEU A 57 4.21 -7.43 47.93
CA LEU A 57 3.68 -8.57 47.19
C LEU A 57 2.48 -8.12 46.35
N PHE A 58 1.48 -7.55 47.03
CA PHE A 58 0.33 -6.86 46.44
C PHE A 58 0.23 -5.49 47.07
N SER A 59 0.24 -4.45 46.25
CA SER A 59 0.16 -3.09 46.79
C SER A 59 -1.09 -2.36 46.36
N ASN A 60 -1.74 -1.71 47.32
CA ASN A 60 -2.90 -0.85 47.08
C ASN A 60 -2.72 0.48 47.81
N TYR A 61 -2.50 1.56 47.06
CA TYR A 61 -2.27 2.89 47.61
C TYR A 61 -2.80 4.00 46.68
N SER A 62 -2.96 5.22 47.20
CA SER A 62 -3.66 6.28 46.46
C SER A 62 -2.82 6.91 45.34
N CYS A 63 -1.58 7.32 45.64
CA CYS A 63 -0.66 7.93 44.69
C CYS A 63 0.77 7.40 44.87
N LEU A 64 1.51 7.24 43.77
CA LEU A 64 2.96 7.03 43.77
C LEU A 64 3.68 8.31 43.36
N ASN A 65 4.73 8.69 44.09
CA ASN A 65 5.61 9.81 43.78
C ASN A 65 7.06 9.38 44.04
N GLY A 66 7.54 8.34 43.35
CA GLY A 66 8.87 7.77 43.54
C GLY A 66 8.99 6.36 42.95
N LEU A 67 9.39 5.40 43.77
CA LEU A 67 9.70 4.03 43.35
C LEU A 67 8.69 3.03 43.94
N GLY A 68 8.06 2.23 43.09
CA GLY A 68 7.22 1.09 43.48
C GLY A 68 7.74 -0.20 42.86
N ILE A 69 8.12 -1.17 43.69
CA ILE A 69 8.56 -2.50 43.28
C ILE A 69 7.62 -3.53 43.91
N ASN A 70 6.96 -4.32 43.08
CA ASN A 70 5.98 -5.29 43.52
C ASN A 70 6.23 -6.66 42.90
N ALA A 71 6.13 -7.72 43.70
CA ALA A 71 6.32 -9.07 43.19
C ALA A 71 5.13 -9.54 42.33
N ILE A 72 3.90 -9.12 42.64
CA ILE A 72 2.70 -9.55 41.90
C ILE A 72 2.00 -8.37 41.23
N SER A 73 1.47 -7.42 42.00
CA SER A 73 0.72 -6.31 41.42
C SER A 73 0.86 -4.99 42.18
N SER A 74 0.86 -3.89 41.43
CA SER A 74 0.74 -2.52 41.95
C SER A 74 -0.58 -1.91 41.50
N LEU A 75 -1.45 -1.57 42.45
CA LEU A 75 -2.73 -0.88 42.20
C LEU A 75 -2.72 0.53 42.82
N GLN A 76 -2.87 1.54 41.97
CA GLN A 76 -2.92 2.94 42.33
C GLN A 76 -4.24 3.56 41.89
N HIS A 77 -4.93 4.21 42.82
CA HIS A 77 -6.26 4.75 42.54
C HIS A 77 -6.23 6.04 41.71
N TYR A 78 -5.18 6.86 41.85
CA TYR A 78 -5.09 8.16 41.20
C TYR A 78 -3.88 8.24 40.27
N ASN A 79 -2.81 8.90 40.73
CA ASN A 79 -1.68 9.24 39.88
C ASN A 79 -0.42 8.50 40.32
N SER A 80 0.39 8.10 39.36
CA SER A 80 1.75 7.64 39.56
C SER A 80 2.73 8.58 38.88
N TYR A 81 3.74 9.01 39.63
CA TYR A 81 4.89 9.77 39.15
C TYR A 81 6.16 9.06 39.60
N GLY A 82 6.97 8.56 38.67
CA GLY A 82 8.21 7.85 38.96
C GLY A 82 8.28 6.47 38.32
N MET A 83 8.83 5.49 39.02
CA MET A 83 9.10 4.14 38.51
C MET A 83 8.20 3.10 39.18
N GLN A 84 7.56 2.27 38.35
CA GLN A 84 6.74 1.14 38.78
C GLN A 84 7.24 -0.13 38.12
N ILE A 85 7.55 -1.14 38.92
CA ILE A 85 7.95 -2.47 38.48
C ILE A 85 7.04 -3.46 39.19
N SER A 86 6.32 -4.29 38.44
CA SER A 86 5.48 -5.36 39.00
C SER A 86 5.71 -6.67 38.27
N GLY A 87 5.68 -7.80 38.98
CA GLY A 87 5.81 -9.11 38.36
C GLY A 87 4.70 -9.42 37.36
N PHE A 88 3.43 -9.09 37.65
CA PHE A 88 2.32 -9.28 36.72
C PHE A 88 1.74 -7.98 36.20
N THR A 89 1.19 -7.12 37.06
CA THR A 89 0.40 -5.97 36.59
C THR A 89 0.71 -4.67 37.33
N ASN A 90 0.79 -3.57 36.58
CA ASN A 90 0.70 -2.21 37.13
C ASN A 90 -0.63 -1.60 36.71
N VAL A 91 -1.34 -0.98 37.65
CA VAL A 91 -2.62 -0.32 37.39
C VAL A 91 -2.61 1.07 38.00
N SER A 92 -2.75 2.11 37.18
CA SER A 92 -2.87 3.51 37.61
C SER A 92 -4.22 4.08 37.18
N GLY A 93 -5.08 4.43 38.13
CA GLY A 93 -6.47 4.83 37.86
C GLY A 93 -6.63 6.10 37.01
N LEU A 94 -5.67 7.03 37.05
CA LEU A 94 -5.69 8.27 36.26
C LEU A 94 -4.45 8.42 35.39
N LYS A 95 -3.40 9.08 35.91
CA LYS A 95 -2.21 9.43 35.13
C LYS A 95 -1.01 8.65 35.63
N SER A 96 -0.19 8.17 34.71
CA SER A 96 1.09 7.57 35.04
C SER A 96 2.20 8.26 34.25
N THR A 97 3.16 8.85 34.95
CA THR A 97 4.30 9.56 34.36
C THR A 97 5.60 8.96 34.87
N GLY A 98 6.46 8.47 33.96
CA GLY A 98 7.77 7.89 34.28
C GLY A 98 7.96 6.52 33.64
N VAL A 99 8.37 5.54 34.44
CA VAL A 99 8.69 4.17 33.98
C VAL A 99 7.65 3.19 34.53
N GLN A 100 7.07 2.36 33.67
CA GLN A 100 6.18 1.26 34.05
C GLN A 100 6.64 -0.02 33.40
N ILE A 101 6.99 -1.02 34.20
CA ILE A 101 7.43 -2.34 33.75
C ILE A 101 6.57 -3.39 34.42
N SER A 102 5.93 -4.25 33.62
CA SER A 102 5.11 -5.36 34.10
C SER A 102 5.33 -6.64 33.31
N GLY A 103 5.21 -7.80 33.95
CA GLY A 103 5.33 -9.08 33.23
C GLY A 103 4.14 -9.39 32.33
N ILE A 104 2.93 -8.93 32.67
CA ILE A 104 1.71 -9.18 31.89
C ILE A 104 1.16 -7.89 31.31
N ALA A 105 0.74 -6.95 32.15
CA ALA A 105 0.04 -5.76 31.66
C ALA A 105 0.24 -4.49 32.48
N ASN A 106 0.34 -3.35 31.78
CA ASN A 106 0.21 -2.03 32.38
C ASN A 106 -1.14 -1.43 31.98
N VAL A 107 -1.92 -0.98 32.95
CA VAL A 107 -3.24 -0.36 32.73
C VAL A 107 -3.24 1.05 33.32
N THR A 108 -3.45 2.07 32.48
CA THR A 108 -3.55 3.47 32.91
C THR A 108 -4.90 4.06 32.50
N GLY A 109 -5.74 4.45 33.47
CA GLY A 109 -7.13 4.83 33.21
C GLY A 109 -7.32 6.11 32.38
N LYS A 110 -6.34 7.02 32.37
CA LYS A 110 -6.34 8.20 31.49
C LYS A 110 -5.07 8.28 30.64
N ARG A 111 -4.02 8.89 31.17
CA ARG A 111 -2.84 9.29 30.38
C ARG A 111 -1.59 8.62 30.91
N ALA A 112 -0.86 7.95 30.03
CA ALA A 112 0.45 7.40 30.33
C ALA A 112 1.53 8.22 29.62
N CYS A 113 2.61 8.59 30.31
CA CYS A 113 3.68 9.42 29.78
C CYS A 113 5.05 8.86 30.22
N GLY A 114 5.93 8.53 29.29
CA GLY A 114 7.28 8.03 29.58
C GLY A 114 7.55 6.67 28.93
N PHE A 115 8.13 5.74 29.70
CA PHE A 115 8.50 4.39 29.24
C PHE A 115 7.54 3.35 29.82
N ILE A 116 6.82 2.63 28.96
CA ILE A 116 5.81 1.65 29.35
C ILE A 116 6.16 0.33 28.67
N LEU A 117 6.50 -0.69 29.46
CA LEU A 117 6.89 -2.01 28.98
C LEU A 117 6.04 -3.08 29.66
N SER A 118 5.40 -3.92 28.86
CA SER A 118 4.67 -5.11 29.35
C SER A 118 5.04 -6.35 28.55
N GLY A 119 4.98 -7.51 29.20
CA GLY A 119 5.15 -8.78 28.48
C GLY A 119 4.01 -9.08 27.51
N LEU A 120 2.76 -8.71 27.83
CA LEU A 120 1.62 -8.91 26.92
C LEU A 120 1.02 -7.58 26.44
N THR A 121 0.43 -6.76 27.32
CA THR A 121 -0.39 -5.62 26.87
C THR A 121 -0.20 -4.34 27.66
N ASN A 122 -0.21 -3.21 26.95
CA ASN A 122 -0.36 -1.90 27.55
C ASN A 122 -1.73 -1.33 27.19
N VAL A 123 -2.50 -0.92 28.19
CA VAL A 123 -3.84 -0.33 28.00
C VAL A 123 -3.86 1.06 28.60
N THR A 124 -4.21 2.06 27.79
CA THR A 124 -4.32 3.45 28.21
C THR A 124 -5.68 4.04 27.83
N GLY A 125 -6.41 4.60 28.79
CA GLY A 125 -7.79 5.04 28.55
C GLY A 125 -7.93 6.21 27.58
N THR A 126 -6.96 7.14 27.54
CA THR A 126 -7.03 8.30 26.64
C THR A 126 -5.78 8.53 25.81
N SER A 127 -4.57 8.57 26.38
CA SER A 127 -3.40 8.84 25.55
C SER A 127 -2.10 8.31 26.15
N ALA A 128 -1.28 7.69 25.32
CA ALA A 128 0.08 7.27 25.64
C ALA A 128 1.09 8.19 24.95
N TYR A 129 1.98 8.80 25.73
CA TYR A 129 3.07 9.66 25.24
C TYR A 129 4.42 9.05 25.62
N GLY A 130 5.37 9.00 24.69
CA GLY A 130 6.70 8.45 24.93
C GLY A 130 6.90 7.09 24.24
N LEU A 131 7.46 6.12 24.95
CA LEU A 131 7.79 4.78 24.43
C LEU A 131 6.88 3.74 25.09
N SER A 132 6.09 3.04 24.27
CA SER A 132 5.19 1.96 24.69
C SER A 132 5.56 0.67 23.97
N ILE A 133 5.98 -0.34 24.72
CA ILE A 133 6.41 -1.65 24.21
C ILE A 133 5.56 -2.75 24.85
N ALA A 134 4.95 -3.61 24.05
CA ALA A 134 4.12 -4.72 24.49
C ALA A 134 4.38 -5.97 23.64
N GLY A 135 4.42 -7.16 24.26
CA GLY A 135 4.62 -8.40 23.49
C GLY A 135 3.44 -8.77 22.59
N LEU A 136 2.20 -8.41 22.95
CA LEU A 136 1.02 -8.60 22.10
C LEU A 136 0.51 -7.28 21.55
N GLY A 137 0.19 -6.31 22.40
CA GLY A 137 -0.39 -5.07 21.88
C GLY A 137 -0.44 -3.86 22.80
N ASN A 138 -0.36 -2.69 22.17
CA ASN A 138 -0.62 -1.41 22.80
C ASN A 138 -2.01 -0.93 22.39
N ILE A 139 -2.88 -0.69 23.37
CA ILE A 139 -4.25 -0.23 23.17
C ILE A 139 -4.42 1.13 23.85
N SER A 140 -4.79 2.14 23.08
CA SER A 140 -5.10 3.49 23.58
C SER A 140 -6.50 3.91 23.15
N GLY A 141 -7.32 4.41 24.07
CA GLY A 141 -8.64 4.96 23.75
C GLY A 141 -8.60 6.29 23.00
N GLY A 142 -7.43 6.93 22.92
CA GLY A 142 -7.18 8.15 22.13
C GLY A 142 -5.78 8.10 21.52
N ASP A 143 -4.93 9.10 21.74
CA ASP A 143 -3.66 9.25 21.01
C ASP A 143 -2.52 8.33 21.49
N ILE A 144 -1.71 7.81 20.56
CA ILE A 144 -0.33 7.34 20.82
C ILE A 144 0.63 8.34 20.18
N LYS A 145 1.44 9.04 20.98
CA LYS A 145 2.46 9.99 20.49
C LYS A 145 3.85 9.60 20.95
N GLY A 146 4.77 9.39 20.01
CA GLY A 146 6.12 8.90 20.27
C GLY A 146 6.37 7.58 19.56
N VAL A 147 6.72 6.53 20.30
CA VAL A 147 7.08 5.22 19.77
C VAL A 147 6.17 4.14 20.36
N GLY A 148 5.40 3.44 19.53
CA GLY A 148 4.58 2.30 19.93
C GLY A 148 5.06 1.02 19.25
N ILE A 149 5.57 0.06 20.01
CA ILE A 149 6.04 -1.24 19.49
C ILE A 149 5.18 -2.34 20.10
N ALA A 150 4.56 -3.14 19.24
CA ALA A 150 3.76 -4.28 19.63
C ALA A 150 4.20 -5.53 18.87
N GLY A 151 4.24 -6.69 19.52
CA GLY A 151 4.50 -7.94 18.80
C GLY A 151 3.39 -8.27 17.80
N LEU A 152 2.12 -7.94 18.09
CA LEU A 152 1.02 -8.18 17.16
C LEU A 152 0.34 -6.88 16.70
N VAL A 153 -0.22 -6.08 17.62
CA VAL A 153 -1.11 -4.98 17.24
C VAL A 153 -0.91 -3.68 18.02
N ASN A 154 -0.98 -2.55 17.33
CA ASN A 154 -1.18 -1.24 17.97
C ASN A 154 -2.56 -0.72 17.59
N VAL A 155 -3.36 -0.33 18.59
CA VAL A 155 -4.71 0.22 18.39
C VAL A 155 -4.82 1.56 19.10
N SER A 156 -5.21 2.60 18.36
CA SER A 156 -5.42 3.94 18.92
C SER A 156 -6.40 4.77 18.11
N GLU A 157 -6.81 5.93 18.61
CA GLU A 157 -7.58 6.90 17.82
C GLU A 157 -6.65 7.59 16.82
N ASP A 158 -5.62 8.25 17.34
CA ASP A 158 -4.54 8.89 16.60
C ASP A 158 -3.19 8.23 16.90
N THR A 159 -2.31 8.17 15.90
CA THR A 159 -0.90 7.84 16.09
C THR A 159 -0.03 8.93 15.49
N ARG A 160 0.92 9.45 16.28
CA ARG A 160 1.91 10.43 15.83
C ARG A 160 3.32 10.01 16.25
N GLY A 161 4.18 9.67 15.29
CA GLY A 161 5.55 9.23 15.52
C GLY A 161 5.85 7.89 14.84
N LEU A 162 6.42 6.95 15.57
CA LEU A 162 6.78 5.61 15.10
C LEU A 162 5.81 4.57 15.68
N ALA A 163 5.16 3.78 14.84
CA ALA A 163 4.39 2.63 15.29
C ALA A 163 4.84 1.37 14.55
N ILE A 164 5.25 0.35 15.28
CA ILE A 164 5.72 -0.93 14.76
C ILE A 164 4.85 -2.04 15.34
N SER A 165 4.28 -2.86 14.46
CA SER A 165 3.48 -4.01 14.85
C SER A 165 3.81 -5.22 13.98
N GLY A 166 3.83 -6.42 14.56
CA GLY A 166 4.07 -7.65 13.80
C GLY A 166 2.88 -8.05 12.90
N LEU A 167 1.66 -7.62 13.22
CA LEU A 167 0.48 -7.86 12.37
C LEU A 167 -0.11 -6.55 11.85
N ALA A 168 -0.62 -5.68 12.74
CA ALA A 168 -1.40 -4.53 12.30
C ALA A 168 -1.31 -3.30 13.20
N ASN A 169 -1.22 -2.12 12.55
CA ASN A 169 -1.45 -0.83 13.21
C ASN A 169 -2.83 -0.30 12.78
N VAL A 170 -3.73 -0.12 13.74
CA VAL A 170 -5.11 0.29 13.51
C VAL A 170 -5.38 1.62 14.21
N ASN A 171 -5.75 2.61 13.41
CA ASN A 171 -6.08 3.96 13.85
C ASN A 171 -7.46 4.35 13.38
N LYS A 172 -8.26 4.88 14.30
CA LYS A 172 -9.61 5.36 13.98
C LYS A 172 -9.59 6.63 13.15
N ASP A 173 -8.68 7.56 13.42
CA ASP A 173 -8.64 8.87 12.77
C ASP A 173 -7.32 9.09 12.00
N ILE A 174 -6.28 9.62 12.65
CA ILE A 174 -5.05 10.07 11.95
C ILE A 174 -3.85 9.17 12.24
N GLN A 175 -3.10 8.84 11.20
CA GLN A 175 -1.73 8.32 11.30
C GLN A 175 -0.75 9.37 10.77
N ALA A 176 0.24 9.77 11.58
CA ALA A 176 1.25 10.73 11.20
C ALA A 176 2.66 10.25 11.61
N GLY A 177 3.54 9.97 10.66
CA GLY A 177 4.93 9.56 10.94
C GLY A 177 5.32 8.28 10.20
N LEU A 178 6.03 7.36 10.85
CA LEU A 178 6.46 6.09 10.28
C LEU A 178 5.66 4.94 10.91
N ILE A 179 4.82 4.29 10.12
CA ILE A 179 3.93 3.22 10.57
C ILE A 179 4.33 1.93 9.84
N ILE A 180 4.80 0.92 10.58
CA ILE A 180 5.28 -0.35 10.05
C ILE A 180 4.41 -1.46 10.63
N GLY A 181 3.67 -2.15 9.78
CA GLY A 181 2.81 -3.26 10.17
C GLY A 181 3.16 -4.49 9.35
N GLY A 182 3.28 -5.66 9.97
CA GLY A 182 3.65 -6.87 9.23
C GLY A 182 2.67 -7.18 8.10
N LEU A 183 1.36 -7.17 8.36
CA LEU A 183 0.32 -7.47 7.37
C LEU A 183 -0.44 -6.25 6.89
N MET A 184 -0.80 -5.32 7.80
CA MET A 184 -1.56 -4.14 7.39
C MET A 184 -1.38 -2.90 8.26
N ASN A 185 -1.64 -1.74 7.68
CA ASN A 185 -1.85 -0.49 8.40
C ASN A 185 -3.18 0.13 7.99
N VAL A 186 -3.99 0.53 8.96
CA VAL A 186 -5.34 1.07 8.72
C VAL A 186 -5.49 2.41 9.43
N SER A 187 -5.75 3.46 8.66
CA SER A 187 -6.18 4.77 9.15
C SER A 187 -7.62 5.03 8.69
N GLY A 188 -8.55 5.18 9.63
CA GLY A 188 -9.96 5.41 9.31
C GLY A 188 -10.23 6.75 8.62
N ASN A 189 -9.35 7.75 8.78
CA ASN A 189 -9.49 9.05 8.14
C ASN A 189 -8.27 9.38 7.26
N SER A 190 -7.20 9.93 7.84
CA SER A 190 -6.08 10.44 7.05
C SER A 190 -4.73 9.93 7.49
N SER A 191 -3.88 9.67 6.51
CA SER A 191 -2.51 9.25 6.73
C SER A 191 -1.51 10.26 6.19
N ARG A 192 -0.50 10.57 6.99
CA ARG A 192 0.61 11.49 6.70
C ARG A 192 1.93 10.81 7.09
N GLY A 193 2.96 10.95 6.27
CA GLY A 193 4.24 10.26 6.49
C GLY A 193 4.34 8.96 5.70
N VAL A 194 4.88 7.88 6.27
CA VAL A 194 5.20 6.63 5.57
C VAL A 194 4.49 5.46 6.25
N GLN A 195 3.76 4.67 5.48
CA GLN A 195 3.17 3.39 5.90
C GLN A 195 3.85 2.25 5.14
N LEU A 196 4.43 1.30 5.86
CA LEU A 196 5.12 0.14 5.31
C LEU A 196 4.41 -1.14 5.77
N THR A 197 4.12 -2.03 4.83
CA THR A 197 3.54 -3.34 5.15
C THR A 197 3.78 -4.39 4.07
N SER A 198 3.59 -5.67 4.39
CA SER A 198 3.69 -6.73 3.40
C SER A 198 2.42 -6.88 2.56
N LEU A 199 1.22 -6.67 3.11
CA LEU A 199 -0.02 -6.88 2.37
C LEU A 199 -0.76 -5.59 2.03
N LEU A 200 -1.34 -4.89 3.03
CA LEU A 200 -2.33 -3.84 2.75
C LEU A 200 -2.17 -2.56 3.58
N ASN A 201 -2.10 -1.40 2.93
CA ASN A 201 -2.33 -0.12 3.60
C ASN A 201 -3.69 0.46 3.22
N VAL A 202 -4.45 0.96 4.21
CA VAL A 202 -5.80 1.51 4.02
C VAL A 202 -5.89 2.91 4.64
N SER A 203 -6.37 3.88 3.87
CA SER A 203 -6.70 5.23 4.36
C SER A 203 -8.12 5.62 3.97
N GLY A 204 -9.02 5.70 4.95
CA GLY A 204 -10.47 5.83 4.73
C GLY A 204 -10.93 7.15 4.10
N LYS A 205 -10.13 8.23 4.17
CA LYS A 205 -10.43 9.53 3.55
C LYS A 205 -9.30 10.04 2.66
N SER A 206 -8.09 10.21 3.20
CA SER A 206 -7.00 10.76 2.39
C SER A 206 -5.61 10.24 2.74
N ASN A 207 -4.88 9.76 1.75
CA ASN A 207 -3.44 9.54 1.83
C ASN A 207 -2.69 10.82 1.43
N GLN A 208 -1.94 11.40 2.37
CA GLN A 208 -1.07 12.57 2.15
C GLN A 208 0.41 12.20 2.34
N GLY A 209 0.72 10.90 2.36
CA GLY A 209 2.06 10.37 2.57
C GLY A 209 2.40 9.28 1.55
N TRP A 210 3.37 8.45 1.88
CA TRP A 210 3.78 7.30 1.09
C TRP A 210 3.23 6.01 1.70
N GLN A 211 2.39 5.29 0.95
CA GLN A 211 1.96 3.94 1.28
C GLN A 211 2.77 2.92 0.45
N LEU A 212 3.53 2.06 1.11
CA LEU A 212 4.24 0.95 0.50
C LEU A 212 3.69 -0.36 1.06
N ALA A 213 3.15 -1.17 0.15
CA ALA A 213 2.57 -2.47 0.46
C ALA A 213 2.99 -3.49 -0.61
N GLY A 214 3.13 -4.77 -0.24
CA GLY A 214 3.38 -5.82 -1.22
C GLY A 214 2.17 -6.10 -2.10
N LEU A 215 0.97 -6.28 -1.52
CA LEU A 215 -0.24 -6.57 -2.30
C LEU A 215 -0.97 -5.32 -2.76
N GLY A 216 -1.35 -4.42 -1.86
CA GLY A 216 -2.15 -3.28 -2.28
C GLY A 216 -2.30 -2.11 -1.33
N ASN A 217 -2.57 -0.94 -1.92
CA ASN A 217 -2.88 0.28 -1.19
C ASN A 217 -4.27 0.78 -1.58
N VAL A 218 -5.07 1.13 -0.57
CA VAL A 218 -6.45 1.61 -0.75
C VAL A 218 -6.59 2.98 -0.09
N SER A 219 -7.07 3.96 -0.85
CA SER A 219 -7.46 5.27 -0.30
C SER A 219 -8.71 5.83 -0.96
N VAL A 220 -9.40 6.77 -0.31
CA VAL A 220 -10.47 7.53 -1.01
C VAL A 220 -9.83 8.65 -1.84
N GLU A 221 -9.04 9.52 -1.23
CA GLU A 221 -8.28 10.56 -1.93
C GLU A 221 -6.78 10.33 -1.78
N ASN A 222 -6.08 10.03 -2.88
CA ASN A 222 -4.63 9.93 -2.88
C ASN A 222 -3.99 11.28 -3.26
N LYS A 223 -3.32 11.94 -2.32
CA LYS A 223 -2.49 13.14 -2.55
C LYS A 223 -1.00 12.86 -2.49
N GLY A 224 -0.61 11.71 -1.95
CA GLY A 224 0.77 11.28 -1.82
C GLY A 224 1.15 10.19 -2.82
N VAL A 225 1.97 9.23 -2.40
CA VAL A 225 2.48 8.14 -3.24
C VAL A 225 1.92 6.80 -2.76
N GLN A 226 1.46 5.97 -3.68
CA GLN A 226 1.07 4.58 -3.42
C GLN A 226 1.95 3.65 -4.25
N THR A 227 2.65 2.72 -3.60
CA THR A 227 3.50 1.69 -4.21
C THR A 227 3.06 0.31 -3.77
N ALA A 228 2.50 -0.49 -4.69
CA ALA A 228 2.10 -1.88 -4.46
C ALA A 228 1.78 -2.59 -5.77
N LEU A 229 1.53 -3.91 -5.75
CA LEU A 229 1.01 -4.59 -6.93
C LEU A 229 -0.31 -3.98 -7.41
N LEU A 230 -1.24 -3.69 -6.48
CA LEU A 230 -2.54 -3.10 -6.78
C LEU A 230 -2.76 -1.80 -5.99
N ASN A 231 -2.94 -0.68 -6.69
CA ASN A 231 -3.28 0.58 -6.05
C ASN A 231 -4.70 1.01 -6.44
N TYR A 232 -5.53 1.30 -5.45
CA TYR A 232 -6.88 1.81 -5.63
C TYR A 232 -7.03 3.16 -4.94
N SER A 233 -7.52 4.15 -5.68
CA SER A 233 -8.02 5.39 -5.09
C SER A 233 -9.31 5.85 -5.74
N VAL A 234 -10.23 6.45 -5.00
CA VAL A 234 -11.42 7.03 -5.64
C VAL A 234 -11.02 8.27 -6.45
N THR A 235 -10.21 9.15 -5.86
CA THR A 235 -9.64 10.35 -6.50
C THR A 235 -8.12 10.32 -6.39
N ASN A 236 -7.42 10.34 -7.52
CA ASN A 236 -5.96 10.37 -7.53
C ASN A 236 -5.43 11.76 -7.89
N ARG A 237 -4.78 12.43 -6.94
CA ARG A 237 -4.05 13.71 -7.12
C ARG A 237 -2.54 13.56 -6.93
N GLY A 238 -2.09 12.42 -6.45
CA GLY A 238 -0.69 12.08 -6.26
C GLY A 238 -0.18 11.09 -7.31
N VAL A 239 0.62 10.11 -6.87
CA VAL A 239 1.24 9.09 -7.73
C VAL A 239 0.82 7.69 -7.30
N GLN A 240 0.51 6.83 -8.26
CA GLN A 240 0.30 5.39 -8.05
C GLN A 240 1.33 4.62 -8.88
N LEU A 241 2.08 3.73 -8.25
CA LEU A 241 3.15 2.91 -8.82
C LEU A 241 2.83 1.45 -8.55
N GLY A 242 2.59 0.65 -9.59
CA GLY A 242 2.17 -0.74 -9.39
C GLY A 242 1.92 -1.54 -10.64
N VAL A 243 1.55 -2.81 -10.50
CA VAL A 243 1.14 -3.63 -11.66
C VAL A 243 -0.23 -3.17 -12.17
N GLY A 244 -1.17 -2.92 -11.24
CA GLY A 244 -2.51 -2.42 -11.53
C GLY A 244 -2.81 -1.15 -10.73
N ASN A 245 -3.15 -0.06 -11.42
CA ASN A 245 -3.55 1.20 -10.78
C ASN A 245 -4.95 1.58 -11.24
N VAL A 246 -5.85 1.83 -10.29
CA VAL A 246 -7.26 2.13 -10.58
C VAL A 246 -7.71 3.41 -9.88
N ASN A 247 -8.40 4.26 -10.62
CA ASN A 247 -9.21 5.35 -10.08
C ASN A 247 -10.61 5.43 -10.69
N THR A 248 -11.57 5.94 -9.92
CA THR A 248 -13.02 5.82 -10.24
C THR A 248 -13.76 7.17 -10.31
N LYS A 249 -13.10 8.30 -10.04
CA LYS A 249 -13.73 9.64 -10.06
C LYS A 249 -13.10 10.58 -11.08
N ASN A 250 -13.95 11.36 -11.73
CA ASN A 250 -13.63 12.33 -12.80
C ASN A 250 -12.97 13.63 -12.29
N SER A 251 -12.02 13.52 -11.36
CA SER A 251 -11.22 14.66 -10.85
C SER A 251 -9.83 14.19 -10.39
N SER A 252 -9.25 13.26 -11.15
CA SER A 252 -7.99 12.60 -10.89
C SER A 252 -6.90 13.17 -11.80
N LYS A 253 -6.18 14.18 -11.29
CA LYS A 253 -5.05 14.83 -11.99
C LYS A 253 -3.69 14.14 -11.73
N GLY A 254 -3.68 13.08 -10.93
CA GLY A 254 -2.48 12.37 -10.53
C GLY A 254 -1.88 11.49 -11.63
N TYR A 255 -0.71 10.93 -11.33
CA TYR A 255 0.04 10.03 -12.19
C TYR A 255 -0.22 8.57 -11.81
N GLN A 256 -0.35 7.71 -12.81
CA GLN A 256 -0.43 6.25 -12.65
C GLN A 256 0.67 5.63 -13.51
N ILE A 257 1.58 4.89 -12.89
CA ILE A 257 2.70 4.22 -13.56
C ILE A 257 2.60 2.73 -13.26
N GLY A 258 2.40 1.92 -14.30
CA GLY A 258 2.14 0.51 -14.11
C GLY A 258 1.86 -0.27 -15.38
N ILE A 259 1.68 -1.59 -15.27
CA ILE A 259 1.36 -2.41 -16.44
C ILE A 259 -0.06 -2.07 -16.92
N VAL A 260 -1.00 -1.99 -16.00
CA VAL A 260 -2.41 -1.67 -16.26
C VAL A 260 -2.82 -0.44 -15.45
N ASN A 261 -3.19 0.62 -16.14
CA ASN A 261 -3.70 1.85 -15.54
C ASN A 261 -5.14 2.07 -16.02
N VAL A 262 -6.07 2.17 -15.07
CA VAL A 262 -7.48 2.44 -15.33
C VAL A 262 -7.89 3.72 -14.63
N SER A 263 -8.48 4.64 -15.38
CA SER A 263 -8.96 5.92 -14.88
C SER A 263 -10.31 6.22 -15.51
N THR A 264 -11.28 6.65 -14.72
CA THR A 264 -12.52 7.23 -15.27
C THR A 264 -12.35 8.70 -15.65
N ASP A 265 -11.24 9.32 -15.28
CA ASP A 265 -10.90 10.68 -15.70
C ASP A 265 -10.11 10.68 -17.02
N SER A 266 -10.53 11.51 -17.97
CA SER A 266 -9.85 11.76 -19.24
C SER A 266 -8.53 12.51 -19.09
N THR A 267 -8.40 13.33 -18.04
CA THR A 267 -7.23 14.18 -17.75
C THR A 267 -6.14 13.48 -16.95
N ALA A 268 -6.36 12.24 -16.52
CA ALA A 268 -5.37 11.48 -15.76
C ALA A 268 -4.11 11.21 -16.58
N HIS A 269 -2.93 11.28 -15.94
CA HIS A 269 -1.67 10.98 -16.59
C HIS A 269 -1.31 9.52 -16.32
N GLN A 270 -1.29 8.69 -17.37
CA GLN A 270 -1.05 7.25 -17.27
C GLN A 270 0.16 6.86 -18.11
N ILE A 271 1.05 6.08 -17.52
CA ILE A 271 2.26 5.56 -18.15
C ILE A 271 2.28 4.06 -17.92
N GLY A 272 2.12 3.27 -18.98
CA GLY A 272 1.96 1.84 -18.84
C GLY A 272 1.67 1.10 -20.12
N CYS A 273 1.67 -0.23 -20.05
CA CYS A 273 1.37 -1.09 -21.20
C CYS A 273 -0.08 -0.95 -21.65
N ILE A 274 -1.00 -0.89 -20.70
CA ILE A 274 -2.44 -0.76 -20.94
C ILE A 274 -2.91 0.48 -20.17
N ASN A 275 -3.31 1.52 -20.90
CA ASN A 275 -3.83 2.76 -20.32
C ASN A 275 -5.27 2.96 -20.79
N LEU A 276 -6.21 2.74 -19.88
CA LEU A 276 -7.64 2.84 -20.13
C LEU A 276 -8.21 4.12 -19.50
N LYS A 277 -8.80 4.94 -20.37
CA LYS A 277 -9.58 6.14 -20.09
C LYS A 277 -10.94 6.01 -20.81
N PRO A 278 -11.97 6.78 -20.44
CA PRO A 278 -13.26 6.72 -21.14
C PRO A 278 -13.18 7.06 -22.64
N GLN A 279 -12.11 7.74 -23.06
CA GLN A 279 -11.86 8.16 -24.45
C GLN A 279 -10.93 7.21 -25.20
N THR A 280 -10.38 6.19 -24.54
CA THR A 280 -9.46 5.24 -25.18
C THR A 280 -10.21 4.43 -26.22
N ARG A 281 -9.72 4.45 -27.46
CA ARG A 281 -10.24 3.58 -28.52
C ARG A 281 -9.42 2.30 -28.54
N VAL A 282 -10.10 1.18 -28.35
CA VAL A 282 -9.49 -0.16 -28.49
C VAL A 282 -9.68 -0.57 -29.94
N GLN A 283 -8.59 -0.86 -30.65
CA GLN A 283 -8.59 -1.24 -32.05
C GLN A 283 -7.91 -2.59 -32.21
N MET A 284 -8.44 -3.45 -33.06
CA MET A 284 -7.76 -4.67 -33.50
C MET A 284 -6.99 -4.38 -34.79
N LEU A 285 -5.74 -4.82 -34.87
CA LEU A 285 -4.92 -4.68 -36.06
C LEU A 285 -4.51 -6.06 -36.56
N VAL A 286 -4.71 -6.27 -37.85
CA VAL A 286 -4.27 -7.45 -38.59
C VAL A 286 -3.30 -6.98 -39.66
N SER A 287 -2.10 -7.53 -39.68
CA SER A 287 -1.05 -7.04 -40.57
C SER A 287 -0.12 -8.13 -41.05
N GLY A 288 0.59 -7.83 -42.13
CA GLY A 288 1.63 -8.65 -42.71
C GLY A 288 2.75 -7.79 -43.27
N GLY A 289 3.95 -8.33 -43.28
CA GLY A 289 5.15 -7.62 -43.62
C GLY A 289 6.31 -8.55 -43.97
N ASN A 290 7.47 -7.94 -44.19
CA ASN A 290 8.68 -8.68 -44.52
C ASN A 290 9.31 -9.40 -43.32
N ALA A 291 9.18 -8.84 -42.11
CA ALA A 291 9.67 -9.44 -40.86
C ALA A 291 8.62 -10.33 -40.17
N ASN A 292 7.40 -9.81 -39.99
CA ASN A 292 6.25 -10.57 -39.51
C ASN A 292 5.30 -10.85 -40.67
N LYS A 293 5.16 -12.12 -41.08
CA LYS A 293 4.29 -12.47 -42.23
C LYS A 293 2.83 -12.28 -41.92
N ALA A 294 2.44 -12.55 -40.67
CA ALA A 294 1.11 -12.30 -40.15
C ALA A 294 1.22 -11.88 -38.68
N SER A 295 0.49 -10.84 -38.29
CA SER A 295 0.38 -10.40 -36.90
C SER A 295 -1.04 -9.99 -36.56
N LEU A 296 -1.42 -10.29 -35.32
CA LEU A 296 -2.67 -9.89 -34.70
C LEU A 296 -2.35 -9.09 -33.44
N SER A 297 -2.95 -7.91 -33.30
CA SER A 297 -2.66 -7.06 -32.14
C SER A 297 -3.85 -6.21 -31.73
N ILE A 298 -3.82 -5.77 -30.48
CA ILE A 298 -4.77 -4.84 -29.89
C ILE A 298 -4.02 -3.55 -29.58
N ARG A 299 -4.54 -2.43 -30.09
CA ARG A 299 -4.02 -1.08 -29.86
C ARG A 299 -4.96 -0.30 -28.97
N PHE A 300 -4.40 0.33 -27.94
CA PHE A 300 -5.07 1.24 -27.02
C PHE A 300 -4.69 2.67 -27.40
N LYS A 301 -5.53 3.34 -28.20
CA LYS A 301 -5.28 4.69 -28.72
C LYS A 301 -5.90 5.74 -27.77
N ASN A 302 -5.04 6.59 -27.21
CA ASN A 302 -5.40 7.75 -26.39
C ASN A 302 -5.33 9.04 -27.23
N LYS A 303 -5.44 10.25 -26.64
CA LYS A 303 -5.52 11.50 -27.43
C LYS A 303 -4.30 11.79 -28.32
N TYR A 304 -3.10 11.44 -27.87
CA TYR A 304 -1.83 11.72 -28.59
C TYR A 304 -0.86 10.55 -28.60
N THR A 305 -1.16 9.50 -27.83
CA THR A 305 -0.29 8.34 -27.63
C THR A 305 -1.07 7.07 -27.87
N TYR A 306 -0.37 6.00 -28.20
CA TYR A 306 -0.95 4.67 -28.21
C TYR A 306 0.03 3.64 -27.67
N THR A 307 -0.53 2.56 -27.13
CA THR A 307 0.20 1.34 -26.86
C THR A 307 -0.44 0.20 -27.63
N GLN A 308 0.37 -0.78 -28.03
CA GLN A 308 -0.05 -1.91 -28.84
C GLN A 308 0.57 -3.17 -28.29
N ILE A 309 -0.24 -4.20 -28.09
CA ILE A 309 0.20 -5.53 -27.66
C ILE A 309 -0.29 -6.52 -28.70
N GLY A 310 0.57 -7.41 -29.16
CA GLY A 310 0.22 -8.37 -30.19
C GLY A 310 1.06 -9.62 -30.20
N THR A 311 0.64 -10.53 -31.05
CA THR A 311 1.36 -11.74 -31.40
C THR A 311 1.48 -11.86 -32.91
N GLY A 312 2.54 -12.50 -33.41
CA GLY A 312 2.77 -12.67 -34.82
C GLY A 312 3.58 -13.92 -35.17
N ALA A 313 3.61 -14.23 -36.46
CA ALA A 313 4.48 -15.22 -37.06
C ALA A 313 5.67 -14.50 -37.69
N TYR A 314 6.84 -14.60 -37.05
CA TYR A 314 8.07 -13.97 -37.51
C TYR A 314 8.83 -14.93 -38.40
N TYR A 315 9.28 -14.40 -39.55
CA TYR A 315 9.87 -15.20 -40.60
C TYR A 315 11.40 -15.07 -40.59
N LEU A 316 12.07 -16.21 -40.38
CA LEU A 316 13.53 -16.32 -40.26
C LEU A 316 14.22 -16.83 -41.53
N GLY A 317 13.50 -17.10 -42.63
CA GLY A 317 14.09 -17.58 -43.90
C GLY A 317 13.26 -18.65 -44.61
N VAL A 318 13.69 -19.02 -45.83
CA VAL A 318 12.89 -19.72 -46.87
C VAL A 318 12.53 -21.18 -46.57
N ASP A 319 13.27 -21.89 -45.71
CA ASP A 319 13.06 -23.33 -45.47
C ASP A 319 12.56 -23.73 -44.07
N ASN A 320 12.21 -22.78 -43.20
CA ASN A 320 12.06 -23.08 -41.76
C ASN A 320 10.65 -22.90 -41.18
N LYS A 321 10.29 -23.78 -40.23
CA LYS A 321 9.00 -23.83 -39.53
C LYS A 321 8.69 -22.52 -38.79
N LEU A 322 7.40 -22.19 -38.71
CA LEU A 322 6.82 -20.96 -38.12
C LEU A 322 7.43 -20.62 -36.74
N SER A 323 7.91 -19.39 -36.54
CA SER A 323 8.33 -18.87 -35.23
C SER A 323 7.29 -17.90 -34.69
N VAL A 324 6.96 -18.01 -33.40
CA VAL A 324 5.93 -17.19 -32.75
C VAL A 324 6.59 -16.01 -32.04
N THR A 325 6.01 -14.83 -32.19
CA THR A 325 6.48 -13.60 -31.55
C THR A 325 5.42 -12.94 -30.72
N GLY A 326 5.80 -12.49 -29.53
CA GLY A 326 5.02 -11.53 -28.75
C GLY A 326 5.66 -10.16 -28.87
N PHE A 327 4.86 -9.11 -29.05
CA PHE A 327 5.41 -7.76 -29.17
C PHE A 327 4.60 -6.71 -28.42
N TYR A 328 5.33 -5.69 -27.97
CA TYR A 328 4.79 -4.49 -27.34
C TYR A 328 5.33 -3.26 -28.08
N ARG A 329 4.44 -2.35 -28.49
CA ARG A 329 4.83 -1.08 -29.12
C ARG A 329 4.22 0.08 -28.35
N ALA A 330 4.99 1.16 -28.19
CA ALA A 330 4.50 2.42 -27.63
C ALA A 330 4.89 3.56 -28.57
N GLY A 331 3.94 4.45 -28.85
CA GLY A 331 4.13 5.49 -29.84
C GLY A 331 3.29 6.73 -29.64
N ILE A 332 3.62 7.74 -30.43
CA ILE A 332 2.88 8.99 -30.58
C ILE A 332 2.20 9.00 -31.94
N TYR A 333 1.06 9.66 -32.04
CA TYR A 333 0.41 9.89 -33.32
C TYR A 333 -0.15 11.31 -33.42
N ARG A 334 -0.30 11.78 -34.64
CA ARG A 334 -0.91 13.06 -34.97
C ARG A 334 -1.78 12.89 -36.21
N SER A 335 -3.04 13.32 -36.08
CA SER A 335 -3.95 13.40 -37.21
C SER A 335 -3.55 14.58 -38.10
N LEU A 336 -3.17 14.29 -39.34
CA LEU A 336 -2.84 15.28 -40.36
C LEU A 336 -4.12 15.81 -41.02
N THR A 337 -5.09 14.92 -41.22
CA THR A 337 -6.45 15.22 -41.69
C THR A 337 -7.46 14.32 -40.97
N ASP A 338 -8.75 14.51 -41.17
CA ASP A 338 -9.81 13.69 -40.56
C ASP A 338 -9.75 12.19 -40.92
N LYS A 339 -8.99 11.84 -41.96
CA LYS A 339 -8.81 10.46 -42.43
C LYS A 339 -7.38 9.96 -42.38
N LEU A 340 -6.38 10.83 -42.17
CA LEU A 340 -4.97 10.48 -42.25
C LEU A 340 -4.26 10.71 -40.93
N ASP A 341 -3.74 9.64 -40.34
CA ASP A 341 -2.94 9.67 -39.12
C ASP A 341 -1.48 9.32 -39.43
N LEU A 342 -0.56 10.15 -38.94
CA LEU A 342 0.87 9.86 -38.93
C LEU A 342 1.27 9.45 -37.51
N SER A 343 2.07 8.40 -37.40
CA SER A 343 2.48 7.81 -36.13
C SER A 343 3.95 7.44 -36.14
N ALA A 344 4.57 7.50 -34.97
CA ALA A 344 5.91 7.01 -34.72
C ALA A 344 5.88 6.17 -33.44
N ASP A 345 6.41 4.95 -33.50
CA ASP A 345 6.49 4.05 -32.36
C ASP A 345 7.85 3.37 -32.22
N LEU A 346 8.07 2.86 -31.02
CA LEU A 346 9.16 1.96 -30.69
C LEU A 346 8.56 0.63 -30.24
N GLY A 347 8.91 -0.43 -30.97
CA GLY A 347 8.49 -1.80 -30.69
C GLY A 347 9.58 -2.63 -30.02
N TYR A 348 9.17 -3.47 -29.09
CA TYR A 348 9.97 -4.56 -28.52
C TYR A 348 9.33 -5.90 -28.90
N TYR A 349 10.11 -6.78 -29.50
CA TYR A 349 9.71 -8.12 -29.91
C TYR A 349 10.44 -9.16 -29.08
N HIS A 350 9.69 -10.13 -28.55
CA HIS A 350 10.22 -11.37 -28.02
C HIS A 350 9.92 -12.49 -29.02
N ILE A 351 10.95 -13.21 -29.45
CA ILE A 351 10.87 -14.23 -30.50
C ILE A 351 11.29 -15.57 -29.90
N GLU A 352 10.38 -16.53 -29.89
CA GLU A 352 10.69 -17.92 -29.54
C GLU A 352 10.77 -18.77 -30.81
N SER A 353 11.96 -19.33 -31.03
CA SER A 353 12.19 -20.33 -32.07
C SER A 353 11.85 -21.69 -31.48
N LEU A 354 10.65 -22.20 -31.78
CA LEU A 354 10.07 -23.44 -31.23
C LEU A 354 10.98 -24.68 -31.43
N GLU A 355 10.85 -25.41 -32.54
CA GLU A 355 11.59 -26.66 -32.81
C GLU A 355 12.95 -26.46 -33.50
N ASN A 356 13.37 -25.22 -33.78
CA ASN A 356 14.57 -24.91 -34.58
C ASN A 356 15.91 -25.07 -33.84
N LYS A 357 15.95 -25.87 -32.77
CA LYS A 357 17.14 -26.08 -31.92
C LYS A 357 18.31 -26.77 -32.64
N HIS A 358 18.08 -27.41 -33.79
CA HIS A 358 19.08 -28.25 -34.46
C HIS A 358 19.70 -27.63 -35.73
N HIS A 359 19.44 -26.36 -36.04
CA HIS A 359 19.99 -25.67 -37.24
C HIS A 359 20.79 -24.39 -36.89
N GLY A 360 21.45 -24.35 -35.74
CA GLY A 360 22.42 -23.28 -35.42
C GLY A 360 21.82 -21.93 -34.99
N TYR A 361 20.52 -21.84 -34.72
CA TYR A 361 19.86 -20.61 -34.25
C TYR A 361 19.64 -20.58 -32.73
N PRO A 362 19.78 -19.40 -32.08
CA PRO A 362 19.50 -19.27 -30.66
C PRO A 362 18.01 -19.44 -30.36
N ALA A 363 17.67 -20.21 -29.31
CA ALA A 363 16.28 -20.52 -28.96
C ALA A 363 15.39 -19.30 -28.65
N ARG A 364 15.99 -18.16 -28.28
CA ARG A 364 15.29 -16.91 -27.92
C ARG A 364 16.03 -15.70 -28.47
N LEU A 365 15.31 -14.82 -29.15
CA LEU A 365 15.81 -13.57 -29.72
C LEU A 365 14.94 -12.40 -29.23
N TYR A 366 15.50 -11.20 -29.16
CA TYR A 366 14.71 -9.97 -29.03
C TYR A 366 15.04 -8.99 -30.14
N ALA A 367 14.05 -8.21 -30.57
CA ALA A 367 14.26 -7.14 -31.54
C ALA A 367 13.69 -5.81 -31.05
N ILE A 368 14.44 -4.74 -31.31
CA ILE A 368 13.99 -3.37 -31.10
C ILE A 368 13.70 -2.78 -32.48
N GLU A 369 12.48 -2.26 -32.66
CA GLU A 369 11.98 -1.79 -33.95
C GLU A 369 11.36 -0.40 -33.83
N PRO A 370 12.10 0.69 -34.03
CA PRO A 370 11.51 1.99 -34.33
C PRO A 370 10.80 1.96 -35.69
N ARG A 371 9.62 2.56 -35.75
CA ARG A 371 8.78 2.57 -36.95
C ARG A 371 8.05 3.91 -37.08
N ILE A 372 7.90 4.34 -38.32
CA ILE A 372 6.98 5.40 -38.72
C ILE A 372 5.84 4.74 -39.49
N SER A 373 4.60 5.09 -39.18
CA SER A 373 3.44 4.58 -39.88
C SER A 373 2.43 5.64 -40.27
N LEU A 374 1.83 5.43 -41.43
CA LEU A 374 0.76 6.22 -41.99
C LEU A 374 -0.51 5.36 -42.01
N GLU A 375 -1.59 5.88 -41.44
CA GLU A 375 -2.89 5.20 -41.35
C GLU A 375 -3.94 6.04 -42.07
N TYR A 376 -4.69 5.40 -42.97
CA TYR A 376 -5.79 6.00 -43.72
C TYR A 376 -7.11 5.33 -43.33
N SER A 377 -8.04 6.12 -42.77
CA SER A 377 -9.37 5.67 -42.37
C SER A 377 -10.33 5.72 -43.56
N LEU A 378 -10.69 4.56 -44.13
CA LEU A 378 -11.67 4.48 -45.22
C LEU A 378 -13.10 4.67 -44.71
N THR A 379 -13.41 4.09 -43.55
CA THR A 379 -14.72 4.23 -42.89
C THR A 379 -14.55 4.46 -41.39
N LYS A 380 -15.64 4.73 -40.67
CA LYS A 380 -15.62 4.86 -39.20
C LYS A 380 -15.21 3.57 -38.47
N LYS A 381 -15.21 2.42 -39.15
CA LYS A 381 -14.92 1.10 -38.56
C LYS A 381 -13.72 0.37 -39.19
N PHE A 382 -13.13 0.94 -40.25
CA PHE A 382 -12.10 0.29 -41.03
C PHE A 382 -11.08 1.30 -41.56
N GLY A 383 -9.80 1.00 -41.35
CA GLY A 383 -8.68 1.74 -41.90
C GLY A 383 -7.59 0.81 -42.43
N LEU A 384 -6.71 1.35 -43.27
CA LEU A 384 -5.49 0.69 -43.72
C LEU A 384 -4.30 1.43 -43.14
N PHE A 385 -3.23 0.72 -42.81
CA PHE A 385 -1.98 1.33 -42.42
C PHE A 385 -0.83 0.77 -43.22
N LEU A 386 0.17 1.62 -43.45
CA LEU A 386 1.46 1.27 -44.01
C LEU A 386 2.55 1.78 -43.08
N ALA A 387 3.61 1.00 -42.94
CA ALA A 387 4.68 1.33 -42.04
C ALA A 387 6.05 0.92 -42.55
N GLY A 388 7.02 1.76 -42.22
CA GLY A 388 8.43 1.54 -42.47
C GLY A 388 9.22 1.75 -41.19
N GLY A 389 10.16 0.87 -40.91
CA GLY A 389 11.03 0.92 -39.75
C GLY A 389 12.34 0.21 -39.98
N TYR A 390 13.12 0.11 -38.91
CA TYR A 390 14.38 -0.61 -38.92
C TYR A 390 14.44 -1.51 -37.70
N GLY A 391 14.70 -2.80 -37.90
CA GLY A 391 14.75 -3.77 -36.81
C GLY A 391 16.19 -4.18 -36.48
N TRP A 392 16.55 -4.10 -35.21
CA TRP A 392 17.79 -4.67 -34.69
C TRP A 392 17.46 -5.90 -33.86
N THR A 393 17.81 -7.09 -34.37
CA THR A 393 17.59 -8.37 -33.68
C THR A 393 18.89 -8.81 -32.99
N ARG A 394 18.78 -9.23 -31.73
CA ARG A 394 19.91 -9.71 -30.92
C ARG A 394 19.58 -10.98 -30.15
N THR A 395 20.62 -11.71 -29.78
CA THR A 395 20.51 -12.95 -28.98
C THR A 395 20.45 -12.64 -27.49
N TYR A 396 19.66 -13.41 -26.72
CA TYR A 396 19.60 -13.22 -25.26
C TYR A 396 20.87 -13.66 -24.52
N LYS A 397 21.59 -14.66 -25.05
CA LYS A 397 22.66 -15.34 -24.31
C LYS A 397 23.98 -14.59 -24.35
N ASP A 398 24.29 -13.95 -25.49
CA ASP A 398 25.60 -13.29 -25.73
C ASP A 398 25.47 -11.85 -26.27
N ASN A 399 24.24 -11.31 -26.37
CA ASN A 399 23.94 -9.98 -26.93
C ASN A 399 24.54 -9.74 -28.33
N GLN A 400 24.83 -10.81 -29.06
CA GLN A 400 25.41 -10.73 -30.40
C GLN A 400 24.35 -10.22 -31.38
N ALA A 401 24.77 -9.32 -32.27
CA ALA A 401 23.92 -8.80 -33.33
C ALA A 401 23.59 -9.94 -34.31
N PHE A 402 22.31 -10.28 -34.41
CA PHE A 402 21.85 -11.41 -35.21
C PHE A 402 21.43 -10.96 -36.60
N ASP A 403 20.60 -9.92 -36.68
CA ASP A 403 20.08 -9.41 -37.96
C ASP A 403 19.78 -7.91 -37.83
N LYS A 404 19.98 -7.19 -38.94
CA LYS A 404 19.64 -5.77 -39.09
C LYS A 404 18.96 -5.59 -40.43
N LYS A 405 17.66 -5.29 -40.42
CA LYS A 405 16.87 -5.17 -41.66
C LYS A 405 15.88 -4.04 -41.61
N MET A 406 15.58 -3.48 -42.79
CA MET A 406 14.41 -2.64 -42.96
C MET A 406 13.16 -3.47 -42.73
N VAL A 407 12.21 -2.93 -41.98
CA VAL A 407 10.93 -3.56 -41.69
C VAL A 407 9.86 -2.77 -42.44
N ILE A 408 9.07 -3.47 -43.26
CA ILE A 408 7.92 -2.91 -43.95
C ILE A 408 6.72 -3.75 -43.54
N GLU A 409 5.67 -3.08 -43.09
CA GLU A 409 4.45 -3.71 -42.60
C GLU A 409 3.23 -2.97 -43.13
N ALA A 410 2.27 -3.71 -43.67
CA ALA A 410 0.99 -3.18 -44.11
C ALA A 410 -0.13 -3.99 -43.46
N GLY A 411 -1.26 -3.34 -43.18
CA GLY A 411 -2.36 -4.03 -42.53
C GLY A 411 -3.63 -3.21 -42.45
N MET A 412 -4.60 -3.81 -41.78
CA MET A 412 -5.92 -3.23 -41.56
C MET A 412 -6.11 -2.92 -40.08
N VAL A 413 -6.84 -1.84 -39.82
CA VAL A 413 -7.27 -1.40 -38.49
C VAL A 413 -8.78 -1.57 -38.40
N LEU A 414 -9.23 -2.36 -37.43
CA LEU A 414 -10.62 -2.64 -37.11
C LEU A 414 -10.96 -1.95 -35.78
N PHE A 415 -12.05 -1.19 -35.77
CA PHE A 415 -12.46 -0.34 -34.63
C PHE A 415 -13.59 -0.94 -33.81
#